data_AF-A0A2D3W926-F1
#
_entry.id   AF-A0A2D3W926-F1
#
_cell.length_a   1.000
_cell.length_b   1.000
_cell.length_c   1.000
_cell.angle_alpha   90.00
_cell.angle_beta   90.00
_cell.angle_gamma   90.00
#
_symmetry.space_group_name_H-M   'P 1'
#
loop_
_entity.id
_entity.type
_entity.pdbx_description
1 polymer ?
#
loop_
_entity_poly.entity_id
_entity_poly.type
_entity_poly.pdbx_seq_one_letter_code
_entity_poly.pdbx_strand_id
1 'polypeptide(L)'
;MMNYQQSLKTSFKSSLIILKLIIPIYIIADILFFYNLLSYISFLFEPITSFLDLPPEAALSIVSGMLLNLYAAIAFAAPLDLSPKEWTILAVYLG
;
A
#
# COMPACT_ATOMS: atom_id res chain seq x y z
N MET A 1 8.63 29.79 27.96
CA MET A 1 9.82 28.95 27.75
C MET A 1 9.37 27.58 27.25
N MET A 2 9.96 27.06 26.16
CA MET A 2 9.66 25.71 25.66
C MET A 2 10.08 24.67 26.70
N ASN A 3 9.13 23.85 27.15
CA ASN A 3 9.39 22.78 28.11
C ASN A 3 9.80 21.50 27.37
N TYR A 4 11.09 21.40 27.05
CA TYR A 4 11.66 20.29 26.27
C TYR A 4 11.38 18.90 26.85
N GLN A 5 11.36 18.77 28.18
CA GLN A 5 11.06 17.49 28.85
C GLN A 5 9.63 17.03 28.56
N GLN A 6 8.68 17.96 28.58
CA GLN A 6 7.28 17.68 28.26
C GLN A 6 7.10 17.33 26.78
N SER A 7 7.81 18.03 25.88
CA SER A 7 7.79 17.73 24.44
C SER A 7 8.32 16.32 24.15
N LEU A 8 9.46 15.93 24.73
CA LEU A 8 10.01 14.58 24.55
C LEU A 8 9.07 13.48 25.07
N LYS A 9 8.47 13.68 26.25
CA LYS A 9 7.51 12.73 26.82
C LYS A 9 6.27 12.58 25.95
N THR A 10 5.79 13.68 25.37
CA THR A 10 4.62 13.69 24.47
C THR A 10 4.95 12.99 23.15
N SER A 11 6.08 13.32 22.52
CA SER A 11 6.52 12.66 21.29
C SER A 11 6.71 11.16 21.48
N PHE A 12 7.34 10.72 22.57
CA PHE A 12 7.51 9.31 22.87
C PHE A 12 6.16 8.58 23.03
N LYS A 13 5.21 9.19 23.74
CA LYS A 13 3.85 8.64 23.87
C LYS A 13 3.16 8.53 22.51
N SER A 14 3.29 9.54 21.65
CA SER A 14 2.74 9.51 20.29
C SER A 14 3.39 8.42 19.43
N SER A 15 4.73 8.29 19.47
CA SER A 15 5.44 7.22 18.77
C SER A 15 4.99 5.83 19.21
N LEU A 16 4.76 5.63 20.52
CA LEU A 16 4.22 4.35 21.02
C LEU A 16 2.81 4.05 20.51
N ILE A 17 1.96 5.07 20.35
CA ILE A 17 0.62 4.90 19.77
C ILE A 17 0.74 4.49 18.30
N ILE A 18 1.61 5.16 17.54
CA ILE A 18 1.87 4.84 16.13
C ILE A 18 2.42 3.42 16.00
N LEU A 19 3.43 3.04 16.78
CA LEU A 19 4.02 1.70 16.74
C LEU A 19 2.98 0.60 17.03
N LYS A 20 2.13 0.80 18.03
CA LYS A 20 1.06 -0.15 18.37
C LYS A 20 0.03 -0.32 17.25
N LEU A 21 -0.14 0.69 16.38
CA LEU A 21 -1.04 0.62 15.23
C LEU A 21 -0.34 -0.01 14.01
N ILE A 22 0.86 0.47 13.69
CA ILE A 22 1.58 0.12 12.47
C ILE A 22 2.12 -1.31 12.52
N ILE A 23 2.67 -1.76 13.66
CA ILE A 23 3.29 -3.10 13.76
C ILE A 23 2.29 -4.22 13.42
N PRO A 24 1.08 -4.27 14.03
CA PRO A 24 0.10 -5.30 13.68
C PRO A 24 -0.34 -5.26 12.22
N ILE A 25 -0.51 -4.06 11.65
CA ILE A 25 -0.89 -3.89 10.24
C ILE A 25 0.19 -4.47 9.33
N TYR A 26 1.46 -4.16 9.59
CA TYR A 26 2.59 -4.70 8.81
C TYR A 26 2.73 -6.21 8.95
N ILE A 27 2.50 -6.77 10.14
CA ILE A 27 2.51 -8.23 10.31
C ILE A 27 1.44 -8.89 9.45
N ILE A 28 0.22 -8.33 9.41
CA ILE A 28 -0.87 -8.85 8.57
C ILE A 28 -0.52 -8.71 7.09
N ALA A 29 0.01 -7.55 6.69
CA ALA A 29 0.48 -7.27 5.35
C ALA A 29 1.54 -8.28 4.88
N ASP A 30 2.56 -8.53 5.72
CA ASP A 30 3.62 -9.49 5.44
C ASP A 30 3.09 -10.92 5.33
N ILE A 31 2.12 -11.31 6.17
CA ILE A 31 1.45 -12.62 6.05
C ILE A 31 0.71 -12.72 4.71
N LEU A 32 -0.07 -11.70 4.35
CA LEU A 32 -0.81 -11.68 3.08
C LEU A 32 0.14 -11.81 1.87
N PHE A 33 1.29 -11.13 1.92
CA PHE A 33 2.31 -11.19 0.88
C PHE A 33 3.03 -12.54 0.85
N PHE A 34 3.52 -13.01 1.99
CA PHE A 34 4.33 -14.24 2.10
C PHE A 34 3.60 -15.48 1.60
N TYR A 35 2.32 -15.61 1.94
CA TYR A 35 1.49 -16.74 1.51
C TYR A 35 0.80 -16.51 0.15
N ASN A 36 1.15 -15.43 -0.55
CA ASN A 36 0.56 -15.03 -1.84
C ASN A 36 -0.97 -14.85 -1.80
N LEU A 37 -1.55 -14.46 -0.64
CA LEU A 37 -2.99 -14.24 -0.49
C LEU A 37 -3.48 -13.11 -1.39
N LEU A 38 -2.64 -12.11 -1.65
CA LEU A 38 -2.97 -10.96 -2.48
C LEU A 38 -3.41 -11.36 -3.90
N SER A 39 -2.78 -12.37 -4.51
CA SER A 39 -3.19 -12.89 -5.82
C SER A 39 -4.56 -13.58 -5.79
N TYR A 40 -4.94 -14.18 -4.66
CA TYR A 40 -6.26 -14.82 -4.55
C TYR A 40 -7.40 -13.81 -4.35
N ILE A 41 -7.09 -12.60 -3.89
CA ILE A 41 -8.09 -11.54 -3.66
C ILE A 41 -8.01 -10.41 -4.69
N SER A 42 -7.03 -10.42 -5.60
CA SER A 42 -6.86 -9.36 -6.61
C SER A 42 -8.05 -9.26 -7.55
N PHE A 43 -8.78 -10.35 -7.79
CA PHE A 43 -10.00 -10.33 -8.61
C PHE A 43 -11.08 -9.36 -8.10
N LEU A 44 -11.09 -9.06 -6.79
CA LEU A 44 -12.00 -8.07 -6.20
C LEU A 44 -11.70 -6.64 -6.67
N PHE A 45 -10.50 -6.40 -7.21
CA PHE A 45 -10.02 -5.12 -7.68
C PHE A 45 -10.02 -5.01 -9.21
N GLU A 46 -10.32 -6.08 -9.95
CA GLU A 46 -10.54 -6.04 -11.41
C GLU A 46 -11.64 -5.05 -11.85
N PRO A 47 -12.75 -4.84 -11.10
CA PRO A 47 -13.71 -3.81 -11.47
C PRO A 47 -13.11 -2.40 -11.47
N ILE A 48 -12.13 -2.14 -10.60
CA ILE A 48 -11.43 -0.86 -10.52
C ILE A 48 -10.50 -0.69 -11.72
N THR A 49 -9.76 -1.73 -12.10
CA THR A 49 -8.90 -1.65 -13.30
C THR A 49 -9.74 -1.41 -14.55
N SER A 50 -10.86 -2.13 -14.72
CA SER A 50 -11.76 -1.90 -15.84
C SER A 50 -12.38 -0.50 -15.84
N PHE A 51 -12.70 0.06 -14.68
CA PHE A 51 -13.25 1.42 -14.57
C PHE A 51 -12.22 2.50 -14.93
N LEU A 52 -10.94 2.24 -14.67
CA LEU A 52 -9.83 3.18 -14.88
C LEU A 52 -9.10 2.99 -16.22
N ASP A 53 -9.62 2.15 -17.12
CA ASP A 53 -8.95 1.74 -18.36
C ASP A 53 -7.52 1.19 -18.11
N LEU A 54 -7.35 0.40 -17.05
CA LEU A 54 -6.11 -0.32 -16.74
C LEU A 54 -6.23 -1.81 -17.11
N PRO A 55 -5.11 -2.47 -17.45
CA PRO A 55 -5.11 -3.91 -17.68
C PRO A 55 -5.54 -4.68 -16.42
N PRO A 56 -6.28 -5.79 -16.53
CA PRO A 56 -6.73 -6.60 -15.39
C PRO A 56 -5.57 -7.03 -14.47
N GLU A 57 -4.40 -7.28 -15.03
CA GLU A 57 -3.18 -7.68 -14.32
C GLU A 57 -2.71 -6.60 -13.32
N ALA A 58 -3.08 -5.32 -13.55
CA ALA A 58 -2.79 -4.23 -12.62
C ALA A 58 -3.59 -4.34 -11.31
N ALA A 59 -4.61 -5.20 -11.23
CA ALA A 59 -5.39 -5.40 -10.01
C ALA A 59 -4.51 -5.93 -8.86
N LEU A 60 -3.51 -6.78 -9.18
CA LEU A 60 -2.54 -7.26 -8.19
C LEU A 60 -1.62 -6.14 -7.71
N SER A 61 -1.23 -5.23 -8.60
CA SER A 61 -0.50 -4.01 -8.22
C SER A 61 -1.34 -3.13 -7.31
N ILE A 62 -2.61 -2.90 -7.65
CA ILE A 62 -3.55 -2.09 -6.86
C ILE A 62 -3.71 -2.65 -5.44
N VAL A 63 -4.06 -3.92 -5.31
CA VAL A 63 -4.28 -4.53 -3.98
C VAL A 63 -3.00 -4.53 -3.15
N SER A 64 -1.84 -4.74 -3.77
CA SER A 64 -0.55 -4.71 -3.09
C SER A 64 -0.18 -3.28 -2.66
N GLY A 65 -0.51 -2.27 -3.47
CA GLY A 65 -0.35 -0.87 -3.11
C GLY A 65 -1.18 -0.45 -1.91
N MET A 66 -2.46 -0.85 -1.92
CA MET A 66 -3.43 -0.48 -0.87
C MET A 66 -3.19 -1.23 0.44
N LEU A 67 -2.78 -2.50 0.40
CA LEU A 67 -2.62 -3.33 1.60
C LEU A 67 -1.19 -3.37 2.14
N LEU A 68 -0.17 -3.19 1.30
CA LEU A 68 1.24 -3.23 1.70
C LEU A 68 1.84 -1.82 1.68
N ASN A 69 2.10 -1.28 0.48
CA ASN A 69 2.67 0.05 0.22
C ASN A 69 2.92 0.27 -1.28
N LEU A 70 3.26 1.50 -1.66
CA LEU A 70 3.58 1.88 -3.05
C LEU A 70 4.75 1.10 -3.66
N TYR A 71 5.76 0.70 -2.89
CA TYR A 71 6.88 -0.09 -3.42
C TYR A 71 6.41 -1.46 -3.90
N ALA A 72 5.48 -2.10 -3.17
CA ALA A 72 4.89 -3.36 -3.59
C ALA A 72 4.03 -3.21 -4.85
N ALA A 73 3.22 -2.14 -4.95
CA ALA A 73 2.48 -1.85 -6.19
C ALA A 73 3.42 -1.75 -7.40
N ILE A 74 4.50 -0.96 -7.28
CA ILE A 74 5.49 -0.81 -8.35
C ILE A 74 6.12 -2.16 -8.71
N ALA A 75 6.45 -3.01 -7.74
CA ALA A 75 7.03 -4.32 -8.01
C ALA A 75 6.11 -5.22 -8.85
N PHE A 76 4.80 -5.19 -8.60
CA PHE A 76 3.82 -5.95 -9.38
C PHE A 76 3.41 -5.29 -10.70
N ALA A 77 3.48 -3.95 -10.80
CA ALA A 77 3.20 -3.23 -12.03
C ALA A 77 4.38 -3.22 -13.02
N ALA A 78 5.61 -3.27 -12.53
CA ALA A 78 6.83 -3.24 -13.33
C ALA A 78 6.85 -4.22 -14.52
N PRO A 79 6.41 -5.50 -14.38
CA PRO A 79 6.44 -6.45 -15.49
C PRO A 79 5.24 -6.32 -16.46
N LEU A 80 4.30 -5.40 -16.26
CA LEU A 80 3.05 -5.33 -17.02
C LEU A 80 3.15 -4.51 -18.32
N ASP A 81 4.34 -4.04 -18.70
CA ASP A 81 4.57 -3.19 -19.88
C ASP A 81 3.57 -2.01 -20.01
N LEU A 82 3.19 -1.42 -18.88
CA LEU A 82 2.22 -0.32 -18.82
C LEU A 82 2.73 0.90 -19.61
N SER A 83 1.83 1.51 -20.37
CA SER A 83 2.05 2.79 -21.01
C SER A 83 2.23 3.93 -19.99
N PRO A 84 2.83 5.07 -20.37
CA PRO A 84 2.93 6.23 -19.49
C PRO A 84 1.56 6.73 -18.97
N LYS A 85 0.49 6.55 -19.76
CA LYS A 85 -0.89 6.86 -19.35
C LYS A 85 -1.31 5.97 -18.18
N GLU A 86 -1.15 4.65 -18.31
CA GLU A 86 -1.55 3.68 -17.30
C GLU A 86 -0.73 3.82 -16.02
N TRP A 87 0.58 4.06 -16.12
CA TRP A 87 1.42 4.40 -14.97
C TRP A 87 0.92 5.63 -14.22
N THR A 88 0.52 6.67 -14.96
CA THR A 88 0.01 7.90 -14.37
C THR A 88 -1.32 7.67 -13.67
N ILE A 89 -2.24 6.92 -14.28
CA ILE A 89 -3.53 6.56 -13.68
C ILE A 89 -3.32 5.74 -12.41
N LEU A 90 -2.47 4.71 -12.47
CA LEU A 90 -2.14 3.87 -11.33
C LEU A 90 -1.52 4.68 -10.19
N ALA A 91 -0.59 5.58 -10.49
CA ALA A 91 0.04 6.46 -9.50
C ALA A 91 -0.97 7.40 -8.84
N VAL A 92 -1.80 8.09 -9.62
CA VAL A 92 -2.83 9.00 -9.10
C VAL A 92 -3.87 8.24 -8.27
N TYR A 93 -4.22 7.01 -8.66
CA TYR A 93 -5.16 6.18 -7.92
C TYR A 93 -4.61 5.74 -6.56
N LEU A 94 -3.34 5.32 -6.51
CA LEU A 94 -2.71 4.82 -5.29
C LEU A 94 -2.22 5.92 -4.33
N GLY A 95 -2.01 7.14 -4.84
CA GLY A 95 -1.56 8.31 -4.07
C GLY A 95 -0.08 8.59 -4.26
#